data_AF-A0A9F2R566-F1
#
_entry.id   AF-A0A9F2R566-F1
#
_cell.length_a   1.000
_cell.length_b   1.000
_cell.length_c   1.000
_cell.angle_alpha   90.00
_cell.angle_beta   90.00
_cell.angle_gamma   90.00
#
_symmetry.space_group_name_H-M   'P 1'
#
loop_
_entity.id
_entity.type
_entity.pdbx_description
1 polymer ?
#
loop_
_entity_poly.entity_id
_entity_poly.type
_entity_poly.pdbx_seq_one_letter_code
_entity_poly.pdbx_strand_id
1 'polypeptide(L)'
;ISITSDDQLLLTSAEDGCIIIWKVYDKEGRGLKRERDIPYSDEVLITRTDMEEKTQVMLELKTRVEELKMENEYQLRLKDMNYNEKIKELTDKFIQEMESLKTKNQVLKTEKEKQEIQHQEQLSELMEKQSREVQDLESGNNQKLLLEYEKYQELQMKSQRMQEEYEKQLHEMEENKSQALEELTEYYEAKLLEKTTLLEEAQDDARQQLREFEETKKQIEEDEDREIQDIKIKYERRLREERESNLRLKGETGIMRKKFNSLQKEIEERCSDIEAMKVEQQKLQGVIKALEKDILGLKREIQERDETIQDKEKRIYDLKKKNQELEKFKFVLDYKIKELKKQIEPRENDIKTMKEQIQEMEGELEHFHKQNTQLELNIAELRLKLRATDREMHKEMQKERDMEALVKRFKTDLHNCVGLIQEPKKLKECIRDIYEKYVQKADRVEIVGVDTDLHQEYTRQREHLERNLATLKKKVVKEGEIHRADYVRIMQENVSLIKEINELRRELKVTRTQVHDLQSTLSLLRKHKKPGAQPTGPSPDRQQSPGILRLNLEEETERIIEMQRLEIKHLRDQMQGQEKALTLRPLSSGKLPMLEMDRISDIQSH
;
A
#
# COMPACT_ATOMS: atom_id res chain seq x y z
N ILE A 1 33.17 246.44 -36.43
CA ILE A 1 32.64 245.06 -36.54
C ILE A 1 31.46 244.95 -35.59
N SER A 2 30.33 244.35 -36.01
CA SER A 2 29.11 244.23 -35.19
C SER A 2 28.37 242.94 -35.55
N ILE A 3 27.70 242.29 -34.59
CA ILE A 3 26.78 241.18 -34.88
C ILE A 3 25.34 241.70 -34.90
N THR A 4 24.41 241.03 -35.59
CA THR A 4 22.98 241.38 -35.55
C THR A 4 22.28 240.74 -34.34
N SER A 5 21.15 241.30 -33.90
CA SER A 5 20.36 240.89 -32.74
C SER A 5 19.63 239.53 -32.86
N ASP A 6 20.19 238.64 -33.67
CA ASP A 6 19.74 237.28 -33.97
C ASP A 6 20.95 236.34 -34.30
N ASP A 7 22.16 236.72 -33.87
CA ASP A 7 23.44 235.98 -33.83
C ASP A 7 23.96 235.32 -35.12
N GLN A 8 23.27 235.49 -36.26
CA GLN A 8 23.59 234.80 -37.51
C GLN A 8 24.68 235.47 -38.37
N LEU A 9 24.83 236.79 -38.25
CA LEU A 9 25.62 237.61 -39.18
C LEU A 9 26.58 238.54 -38.43
N LEU A 10 27.89 238.38 -38.69
CA LEU A 10 28.96 239.25 -38.19
C LEU A 10 29.39 240.21 -39.31
N LEU A 11 29.08 241.48 -39.13
CA LEU A 11 29.30 242.56 -40.09
C LEU A 11 30.65 243.23 -39.85
N THR A 12 31.47 243.30 -40.90
CA THR A 12 32.78 243.96 -40.91
C THR A 12 32.81 245.03 -42.01
N SER A 13 33.53 246.14 -41.82
CA SER A 13 33.56 247.24 -42.79
C SER A 13 34.93 247.91 -42.82
N ALA A 14 35.31 248.45 -43.98
CA ALA A 14 36.53 249.22 -44.21
C ALA A 14 36.21 250.68 -44.58
N GLU A 15 37.22 251.57 -44.55
CA GLU A 15 37.07 253.02 -44.79
C GLU A 15 36.78 253.39 -46.25
N ASP A 16 36.90 252.44 -47.18
CA ASP A 16 36.45 252.56 -48.58
C ASP A 16 34.92 252.37 -48.73
N GLY A 17 34.21 252.07 -47.64
CA GLY A 17 32.77 251.83 -47.62
C GLY A 17 32.37 250.39 -47.92
N CYS A 18 33.31 249.48 -48.17
CA CYS A 18 33.00 248.06 -48.36
C CYS A 18 32.58 247.41 -47.03
N ILE A 19 31.47 246.66 -47.07
CA ILE A 19 30.94 245.89 -45.92
C ILE A 19 30.99 244.39 -46.27
N ILE A 20 31.80 243.63 -45.53
CA ILE A 20 31.89 242.16 -45.64
C ILE A 20 31.04 241.53 -44.54
N ILE A 21 30.08 240.70 -44.95
CA ILE A 21 29.12 240.01 -44.09
C ILE A 21 29.59 238.56 -43.90
N TRP A 22 30.06 238.24 -42.70
CA TRP A 22 30.42 236.87 -42.32
C TRP A 22 29.19 236.17 -41.77
N LYS A 23 29.00 234.91 -42.16
CA LYS A 23 27.88 234.08 -41.70
C LYS A 23 28.41 233.02 -40.74
N VAL A 24 27.85 233.01 -39.53
CA VAL A 24 28.33 232.14 -38.45
C VAL A 24 27.73 230.74 -38.60
N TYR A 25 28.55 229.70 -38.41
CA TYR A 25 28.18 228.29 -38.47
C TYR A 25 28.85 227.54 -37.32
N ASP A 26 28.11 226.66 -36.65
CA ASP A 26 28.67 225.68 -35.72
C ASP A 26 29.26 224.47 -36.48
N LYS A 27 30.04 223.62 -35.81
CA LYS A 27 30.84 222.51 -36.38
C LYS A 27 30.05 221.46 -37.19
N GLU A 28 28.72 221.47 -37.11
CA GLU A 28 27.81 220.61 -37.91
C GLU A 28 26.80 221.40 -38.79
N GLY A 29 26.88 222.74 -38.86
CA GLY A 29 26.40 223.55 -39.98
C GLY A 29 24.89 223.82 -40.21
N ARG A 30 24.11 224.35 -39.25
CA ARG A 30 22.67 224.75 -39.40
C ARG A 30 22.32 226.14 -38.74
N GLY A 31 21.15 226.78 -38.99
CA GLY A 31 20.82 228.22 -38.61
C GLY A 31 19.32 228.66 -38.41
N LEU A 32 18.98 229.98 -38.24
CA LEU A 32 17.73 230.60 -37.62
C LEU A 32 16.90 231.72 -38.44
N LYS A 33 15.88 232.50 -37.91
CA LYS A 33 14.92 233.50 -38.62
C LYS A 33 14.03 234.58 -37.80
N ARG A 34 13.14 235.48 -38.39
CA ARG A 34 12.63 236.92 -37.95
C ARG A 34 11.12 237.51 -38.19
N GLU A 35 10.76 238.86 -37.98
CA GLU A 35 9.38 239.62 -37.86
C GLU A 35 9.12 241.23 -38.24
N ARG A 36 7.83 241.84 -38.30
CA ARG A 36 7.13 243.25 -37.96
C ARG A 36 6.85 244.62 -38.86
N ASP A 37 5.80 245.54 -38.59
CA ASP A 37 5.31 246.89 -39.30
C ASP A 37 4.23 247.97 -38.62
N ILE A 38 3.77 249.21 -39.16
CA ILE A 38 2.90 250.41 -38.54
C ILE A 38 2.05 251.59 -39.39
N PRO A 39 1.09 252.51 -38.87
CA PRO A 39 0.13 253.56 -39.56
C PRO A 39 -0.23 255.10 -39.02
N TYR A 40 -1.26 255.95 -39.52
CA TYR A 40 -1.60 257.48 -39.31
C TYR A 40 -3.11 258.16 -39.42
N SER A 41 -3.43 259.54 -39.26
CA SER A 41 -4.83 260.31 -39.21
C SER A 41 -5.04 261.92 -39.44
N ASP A 42 -6.27 262.63 -39.39
CA ASP A 42 -6.68 264.12 -39.73
C ASP A 42 -8.06 264.86 -39.16
N GLU A 43 -8.46 266.21 -39.38
CA GLU A 43 -9.60 267.08 -38.71
C GLU A 43 -10.36 268.39 -39.41
N VAL A 44 -11.47 269.11 -38.89
CA VAL A 44 -12.31 270.33 -39.48
C VAL A 44 -13.13 271.43 -38.55
N LEU A 45 -14.16 272.29 -38.99
CA LEU A 45 -14.73 273.64 -38.40
C LEU A 45 -16.26 274.15 -38.69
N ILE A 46 -17.04 275.04 -37.90
CA ILE A 46 -18.53 275.51 -38.04
C ILE A 46 -19.14 276.81 -37.26
N THR A 47 -20.51 276.97 -37.06
CA THR A 47 -21.38 278.08 -36.47
C THR A 47 -22.10 277.80 -35.09
N ARG A 48 -22.88 278.76 -34.52
CA ARG A 48 -23.38 278.76 -33.10
C ARG A 48 -24.71 278.04 -32.79
N THR A 49 -25.78 278.16 -33.58
CA THR A 49 -27.05 277.42 -33.29
C THR A 49 -26.82 275.91 -33.33
N ASP A 50 -26.04 275.48 -34.31
CA ASP A 50 -25.56 274.13 -34.53
C ASP A 50 -24.88 273.54 -33.27
N MET A 51 -24.15 274.37 -32.51
CA MET A 51 -23.48 273.96 -31.27
C MET A 51 -24.47 273.63 -30.14
N GLU A 52 -25.59 274.35 -30.04
CA GLU A 52 -26.58 274.13 -28.99
C GLU A 52 -27.39 272.85 -29.29
N GLU A 53 -27.78 272.61 -30.55
CA GLU A 53 -28.36 271.33 -30.99
C GLU A 53 -27.39 270.15 -30.82
N LYS A 54 -26.11 270.30 -31.20
CA LYS A 54 -25.07 269.27 -30.98
C LYS A 54 -24.89 268.93 -29.50
N THR A 55 -25.04 269.91 -28.61
CA THR A 55 -24.93 269.69 -27.16
C THR A 55 -26.12 268.89 -26.62
N GLN A 56 -27.34 269.17 -27.09
CA GLN A 56 -28.55 268.40 -26.76
C GLN A 56 -28.42 266.93 -27.20
N VAL A 57 -28.05 266.70 -28.47
CA VAL A 57 -27.86 265.35 -29.06
C VAL A 57 -26.78 264.54 -28.35
N MET A 58 -25.71 265.19 -27.85
CA MET A 58 -24.65 264.54 -27.08
C MET A 58 -25.16 263.97 -25.75
N LEU A 59 -26.19 264.58 -25.13
CA LEU A 59 -26.76 264.12 -23.87
C LEU A 59 -27.59 262.84 -24.06
N GLU A 60 -28.43 262.80 -25.11
CA GLU A 60 -29.27 261.63 -25.47
C GLU A 60 -28.43 260.43 -25.87
N LEU A 61 -27.32 260.65 -26.60
CA LEU A 61 -26.35 259.59 -26.91
C LEU A 61 -25.69 259.00 -25.65
N LYS A 62 -25.55 259.78 -24.57
CA LYS A 62 -24.92 259.33 -23.33
C LYS A 62 -25.82 258.37 -22.55
N THR A 63 -27.08 258.74 -22.32
CA THR A 63 -28.05 257.86 -21.65
C THR A 63 -28.26 256.57 -22.44
N ARG A 64 -28.30 256.65 -23.78
CA ARG A 64 -28.46 255.46 -24.65
C ARG A 64 -27.31 254.45 -24.54
N VAL A 65 -26.09 254.90 -24.24
CA VAL A 65 -24.93 254.03 -23.98
C VAL A 65 -25.01 253.35 -22.60
N GLU A 66 -25.59 254.03 -21.60
CA GLU A 66 -25.77 253.47 -20.25
C GLU A 66 -26.89 252.41 -20.24
N GLU A 67 -28.00 252.65 -20.94
CA GLU A 67 -29.04 251.63 -21.19
C GLU A 67 -28.45 250.36 -21.84
N LEU A 68 -27.68 250.51 -22.91
CA LEU A 68 -27.07 249.38 -23.64
C LEU A 68 -26.07 248.57 -22.80
N LYS A 69 -25.42 249.18 -21.80
CA LYS A 69 -24.58 248.43 -20.85
C LYS A 69 -25.41 247.54 -19.93
N MET A 70 -26.48 248.09 -19.36
CA MET A 70 -27.38 247.37 -18.45
C MET A 70 -28.07 246.19 -19.16
N GLU A 71 -28.54 246.40 -20.38
CA GLU A 71 -29.12 245.36 -21.25
C GLU A 71 -28.13 244.21 -21.50
N ASN A 72 -26.88 244.53 -21.85
CA ASN A 72 -25.86 243.52 -22.18
C ASN A 72 -25.40 242.73 -20.94
N GLU A 73 -25.25 243.37 -19.78
CA GLU A 73 -24.91 242.67 -18.53
C GLU A 73 -26.05 241.73 -18.08
N TYR A 74 -27.31 242.16 -18.23
CA TYR A 74 -28.48 241.34 -17.96
C TYR A 74 -28.54 240.09 -18.87
N GLN A 75 -28.30 240.25 -20.18
CA GLN A 75 -28.20 239.15 -21.15
C GLN A 75 -27.08 238.16 -20.81
N LEU A 76 -25.96 238.62 -20.24
CA LEU A 76 -24.85 237.77 -19.81
C LEU A 76 -25.25 236.88 -18.63
N ARG A 77 -25.81 237.47 -17.56
CA ARG A 77 -26.30 236.73 -16.38
C ARG A 77 -27.38 235.70 -16.75
N LEU A 78 -28.26 236.02 -17.69
CA LEU A 78 -29.29 235.10 -18.21
C LEU A 78 -28.68 233.87 -18.90
N LYS A 79 -27.61 234.05 -19.67
CA LYS A 79 -26.88 232.94 -20.30
C LYS A 79 -26.17 232.08 -19.27
N ASP A 80 -25.48 232.69 -18.30
CA ASP A 80 -24.80 231.96 -17.23
C ASP A 80 -25.79 231.13 -16.39
N MET A 81 -26.97 231.67 -16.09
CA MET A 81 -28.04 230.93 -15.41
C MET A 81 -28.48 229.71 -16.22
N ASN A 82 -28.82 229.90 -17.50
CA ASN A 82 -29.24 228.82 -18.41
C ASN A 82 -28.15 227.74 -18.58
N TYR A 83 -26.88 228.11 -18.69
CA TYR A 83 -25.78 227.14 -18.82
C TYR A 83 -25.55 226.36 -17.52
N ASN A 84 -25.61 227.00 -16.35
CA ASN A 84 -25.51 226.31 -15.06
C ASN A 84 -26.67 225.32 -14.84
N GLU A 85 -27.89 225.69 -15.23
CA GLU A 85 -29.04 224.79 -15.18
C GLU A 85 -28.87 223.59 -16.13
N LYS A 86 -28.38 223.83 -17.35
CA LYS A 86 -28.04 222.78 -18.33
C LYS A 86 -26.99 221.78 -17.79
N ILE A 87 -25.98 222.29 -17.10
CA ILE A 87 -24.90 221.48 -16.50
C ILE A 87 -25.46 220.63 -15.34
N LYS A 88 -26.33 221.20 -14.49
CA LYS A 88 -27.00 220.44 -13.43
C LYS A 88 -27.86 219.31 -13.99
N GLU A 89 -28.74 219.60 -14.94
CA GLU A 89 -29.57 218.57 -15.60
C GLU A 89 -28.75 217.39 -16.13
N LEU A 90 -27.62 217.66 -16.79
CA LEU A 90 -26.74 216.62 -17.32
C LEU A 90 -26.03 215.84 -16.21
N THR A 91 -25.57 216.53 -15.17
CA THR A 91 -24.91 215.92 -14.01
C THR A 91 -25.86 214.98 -13.27
N ASP A 92 -27.09 215.44 -12.99
CA ASP A 92 -28.11 214.66 -12.29
C ASP A 92 -28.53 213.42 -13.10
N LYS A 93 -28.65 213.54 -14.43
CA LYS A 93 -28.91 212.40 -15.33
C LYS A 93 -27.79 211.36 -15.28
N PHE A 94 -26.51 211.78 -15.36
CA PHE A 94 -25.39 210.85 -15.26
C PHE A 94 -25.28 210.20 -13.87
N ILE A 95 -25.62 210.90 -12.78
CA ILE A 95 -25.70 210.32 -11.44
C ILE A 95 -26.80 209.25 -11.39
N GLN A 96 -28.01 209.55 -11.86
CA GLN A 96 -29.11 208.58 -11.90
C GLN A 96 -28.79 207.34 -12.76
N GLU A 97 -28.17 207.52 -13.92
CA GLU A 97 -27.72 206.39 -14.75
C GLU A 97 -26.68 205.53 -14.03
N MET A 98 -25.68 206.15 -13.39
CA MET A 98 -24.63 205.47 -12.61
C MET A 98 -25.21 204.69 -11.42
N GLU A 99 -26.16 205.28 -10.68
CA GLU A 99 -26.86 204.60 -9.59
C GLU A 99 -27.75 203.46 -10.09
N SER A 100 -28.42 203.62 -11.23
CA SER A 100 -29.20 202.55 -11.88
C SER A 100 -28.32 201.38 -12.33
N LEU A 101 -27.10 201.64 -12.80
CA LEU A 101 -26.13 200.62 -13.20
C LEU A 101 -25.51 199.92 -11.98
N LYS A 102 -25.22 200.67 -10.92
CA LYS A 102 -24.70 200.16 -9.65
C LYS A 102 -25.70 199.23 -8.95
N THR A 103 -26.98 199.63 -8.90
CA THR A 103 -28.06 198.79 -8.35
C THR A 103 -28.30 197.54 -9.20
N LYS A 104 -28.36 197.65 -10.53
CA LYS A 104 -28.42 196.47 -11.43
C LYS A 104 -27.24 195.51 -11.22
N ASN A 105 -26.00 196.02 -11.10
CA ASN A 105 -24.83 195.19 -10.81
C ASN A 105 -24.95 194.46 -9.47
N GLN A 106 -25.43 195.14 -8.43
CA GLN A 106 -25.61 194.51 -7.11
C GLN A 106 -26.65 193.39 -7.14
N VAL A 107 -27.79 193.60 -7.81
CA VAL A 107 -28.84 192.59 -7.99
C VAL A 107 -28.31 191.38 -8.77
N LEU A 108 -27.56 191.60 -9.86
CA LEU A 108 -26.95 190.53 -10.66
C LEU A 108 -25.93 189.71 -9.86
N LYS A 109 -25.16 190.35 -8.95
CA LYS A 109 -24.27 189.62 -8.03
C LYS A 109 -25.05 188.74 -7.06
N THR A 110 -26.07 189.30 -6.38
CA THR A 110 -26.86 188.53 -5.40
C THR A 110 -27.64 187.39 -6.05
N GLU A 111 -28.11 187.54 -7.29
CA GLU A 111 -28.79 186.45 -8.01
C GLU A 111 -27.80 185.39 -8.51
N LYS A 112 -26.59 185.77 -8.93
CA LYS A 112 -25.50 184.81 -9.22
C LYS A 112 -25.11 184.01 -7.97
N GLU A 113 -24.85 184.69 -6.86
CA GLU A 113 -24.48 184.07 -5.58
C GLU A 113 -25.57 183.09 -5.11
N LYS A 114 -26.85 183.48 -5.24
CA LYS A 114 -28.00 182.62 -4.98
C LYS A 114 -28.09 181.40 -5.90
N GLN A 115 -27.78 181.53 -7.20
CA GLN A 115 -27.75 180.41 -8.13
C GLN A 115 -26.57 179.47 -7.88
N GLU A 116 -25.41 180.00 -7.52
CA GLU A 116 -24.24 179.19 -7.11
C GLU A 116 -24.53 178.37 -5.85
N ILE A 117 -25.20 178.98 -4.84
CA ILE A 117 -25.66 178.25 -3.64
C ILE A 117 -26.67 177.16 -4.03
N GLN A 118 -27.71 177.48 -4.80
CA GLN A 118 -28.73 176.51 -5.20
C GLN A 118 -28.16 175.33 -6.00
N HIS A 119 -27.20 175.56 -6.89
CA HIS A 119 -26.54 174.48 -7.61
C HIS A 119 -25.60 173.66 -6.71
N GLN A 120 -24.92 174.29 -5.74
CA GLN A 120 -24.10 173.57 -4.77
C GLN A 120 -24.96 172.69 -3.82
N GLU A 121 -26.13 173.18 -3.40
CA GLU A 121 -27.12 172.41 -2.64
C GLU A 121 -27.65 171.22 -3.47
N GLN A 122 -28.05 171.45 -4.72
CA GLN A 122 -28.52 170.41 -5.65
C GLN A 122 -27.45 169.32 -5.89
N LEU A 123 -26.19 169.71 -6.06
CA LEU A 123 -25.07 168.79 -6.21
C LEU A 123 -24.81 167.99 -4.93
N SER A 124 -24.91 168.63 -3.76
CA SER A 124 -24.76 167.96 -2.46
C SER A 124 -25.90 166.96 -2.21
N GLU A 125 -27.14 167.32 -2.50
CA GLU A 125 -28.29 166.41 -2.43
C GLU A 125 -28.15 165.22 -3.39
N LEU A 126 -27.66 165.45 -4.61
CA LEU A 126 -27.47 164.38 -5.60
C LEU A 126 -26.36 163.42 -5.18
N MET A 127 -25.24 163.94 -4.69
CA MET A 127 -24.13 163.16 -4.13
C MET A 127 -24.58 162.33 -2.93
N GLU A 128 -25.37 162.90 -2.01
CA GLU A 128 -25.88 162.17 -0.85
C GLU A 128 -26.88 161.07 -1.25
N LYS A 129 -27.79 161.35 -2.20
CA LYS A 129 -28.72 160.34 -2.74
C LYS A 129 -27.96 159.18 -3.39
N GLN A 130 -26.98 159.46 -4.26
CA GLN A 130 -26.14 158.43 -4.89
C GLN A 130 -25.33 157.64 -3.86
N SER A 131 -24.78 158.29 -2.82
CA SER A 131 -24.04 157.60 -1.76
C SER A 131 -24.94 156.65 -0.95
N ARG A 132 -26.20 157.04 -0.69
CA ARG A 132 -27.20 156.18 -0.03
C ARG A 132 -27.62 155.03 -0.94
N GLU A 133 -27.92 155.30 -2.22
CA GLU A 133 -28.27 154.27 -3.21
C GLU A 133 -27.16 153.20 -3.36
N VAL A 134 -25.88 153.60 -3.36
CA VAL A 134 -24.75 152.64 -3.35
C VAL A 134 -24.73 151.83 -2.06
N GLN A 135 -24.89 152.47 -0.89
CA GLN A 135 -24.89 151.77 0.40
C GLN A 135 -26.08 150.78 0.55
N ASP A 136 -27.26 151.14 0.04
CA ASP A 136 -28.45 150.29 0.01
C ASP A 136 -28.29 149.11 -0.96
N LEU A 137 -27.62 149.32 -2.10
CA LEU A 137 -27.28 148.25 -3.05
C LEU A 137 -26.20 147.31 -2.50
N GLU A 138 -25.16 147.83 -1.85
CA GLU A 138 -24.11 147.04 -1.21
C GLU A 138 -24.67 146.20 -0.05
N SER A 139 -25.42 146.82 0.87
CA SER A 139 -26.05 146.11 1.99
C SER A 139 -27.07 145.07 1.51
N GLY A 140 -27.91 145.42 0.53
CA GLY A 140 -28.86 144.49 -0.07
C GLY A 140 -28.21 143.33 -0.83
N ASN A 141 -27.04 143.51 -1.43
CA ASN A 141 -26.28 142.43 -2.07
C ASN A 141 -25.52 141.57 -1.05
N ASN A 142 -24.94 142.18 -0.01
CA ASN A 142 -24.32 141.46 1.10
C ASN A 142 -25.35 140.57 1.84
N GLN A 143 -26.58 141.06 2.04
CA GLN A 143 -27.65 140.25 2.65
C GLN A 143 -28.09 139.08 1.76
N LYS A 144 -28.17 139.25 0.44
CA LYS A 144 -28.42 138.12 -0.50
C LYS A 144 -27.28 137.10 -0.47
N LEU A 145 -26.03 137.55 -0.41
CA LEU A 145 -24.86 136.69 -0.34
C LEU A 145 -24.84 135.88 0.96
N LEU A 146 -25.20 136.50 2.09
CA LEU A 146 -25.36 135.82 3.38
C LEU A 146 -26.45 134.74 3.31
N LEU A 147 -27.64 135.07 2.78
CA LEU A 147 -28.76 134.13 2.65
C LEU A 147 -28.44 132.93 1.73
N GLU A 148 -27.74 133.16 0.61
CA GLU A 148 -27.28 132.06 -0.24
C GLU A 148 -26.15 131.24 0.39
N TYR A 149 -25.31 131.85 1.25
CA TYR A 149 -24.29 131.12 2.02
C TYR A 149 -24.90 130.26 3.13
N GLU A 150 -25.88 130.78 3.89
CA GLU A 150 -26.68 130.03 4.86
C GLU A 150 -27.41 128.86 4.18
N LYS A 151 -28.06 129.11 3.03
CA LYS A 151 -28.72 128.11 2.19
C LYS A 151 -27.76 127.06 1.63
N TYR A 152 -26.53 127.44 1.27
CA TYR A 152 -25.47 126.51 0.88
C TYR A 152 -25.02 125.64 2.06
N GLN A 153 -24.79 126.23 3.25
CA GLN A 153 -24.44 125.48 4.46
C GLN A 153 -25.56 124.52 4.87
N GLU A 154 -26.83 124.94 4.83
CA GLU A 154 -27.97 124.05 5.06
C GLU A 154 -27.99 122.87 4.09
N LEU A 155 -27.75 123.12 2.79
CA LEU A 155 -27.75 122.08 1.76
C LEU A 155 -26.55 121.11 1.94
N GLN A 156 -25.38 121.64 2.31
CA GLN A 156 -24.19 120.85 2.64
C GLN A 156 -24.44 119.95 3.86
N MET A 157 -24.99 120.50 4.94
CA MET A 157 -25.34 119.75 6.15
C MET A 157 -26.43 118.70 5.89
N LYS A 158 -27.42 119.00 5.03
CA LYS A 158 -28.44 118.02 4.61
C LYS A 158 -27.83 116.91 3.76
N SER A 159 -26.91 117.24 2.85
CA SER A 159 -26.20 116.26 2.03
C SER A 159 -25.30 115.34 2.88
N GLN A 160 -24.58 115.90 3.86
CA GLN A 160 -23.76 115.12 4.79
C GLN A 160 -24.62 114.17 5.63
N ARG A 161 -25.72 114.65 6.23
CA ARG A 161 -26.63 113.79 7.01
C ARG A 161 -27.24 112.67 6.18
N MET A 162 -27.70 112.93 4.95
CA MET A 162 -28.20 111.85 4.10
C MET A 162 -27.09 110.84 3.73
N GLN A 163 -25.86 111.30 3.51
CA GLN A 163 -24.74 110.41 3.26
C GLN A 163 -24.41 109.56 4.50
N GLU A 164 -24.32 110.15 5.69
CA GLU A 164 -24.15 109.46 6.97
C GLU A 164 -25.28 108.44 7.24
N GLU A 165 -26.54 108.81 6.96
CA GLU A 165 -27.70 107.92 7.08
C GLU A 165 -27.66 106.76 6.08
N TYR A 166 -27.23 106.98 4.82
CA TYR A 166 -27.08 105.91 3.83
C TYR A 166 -25.87 105.01 4.11
N GLU A 167 -24.73 105.56 4.53
CA GLU A 167 -23.56 104.78 4.94
C GLU A 167 -23.86 103.92 6.17
N LYS A 168 -24.62 104.46 7.14
CA LYS A 168 -25.10 103.70 8.30
C LYS A 168 -26.09 102.60 7.92
N GLN A 169 -27.05 102.87 7.02
CA GLN A 169 -27.98 101.86 6.51
C GLN A 169 -27.25 100.75 5.73
N LEU A 170 -26.25 101.10 4.92
CA LEU A 170 -25.40 100.12 4.24
C LEU A 170 -24.65 99.24 5.24
N HIS A 171 -24.01 99.85 6.24
CA HIS A 171 -23.23 99.11 7.23
C HIS A 171 -24.11 98.20 8.09
N GLU A 172 -25.27 98.68 8.57
CA GLU A 172 -26.25 97.85 9.27
C GLU A 172 -26.76 96.69 8.39
N MET A 173 -27.00 96.92 7.09
CA MET A 173 -27.43 95.84 6.18
C MET A 173 -26.32 94.84 5.86
N GLU A 174 -25.05 95.27 5.81
CA GLU A 174 -23.90 94.37 5.66
C GLU A 174 -23.63 93.56 6.94
N GLU A 175 -23.73 94.19 8.12
CA GLU A 175 -23.53 93.53 9.41
C GLU A 175 -24.64 92.50 9.68
N ASN A 176 -25.92 92.87 9.53
CA ASN A 176 -27.05 91.93 9.64
C ASN A 176 -26.92 90.76 8.65
N LYS A 177 -26.42 91.01 7.43
CA LYS A 177 -26.17 89.97 6.43
C LYS A 177 -24.99 89.08 6.81
N SER A 178 -23.94 89.63 7.41
CA SER A 178 -22.79 88.85 7.90
C SER A 178 -23.22 87.93 9.03
N GLN A 179 -23.91 88.46 10.04
CA GLN A 179 -24.44 87.69 11.17
C GLN A 179 -25.38 86.58 10.69
N ALA A 180 -26.33 86.87 9.79
CA ALA A 180 -27.23 85.85 9.24
C ALA A 180 -26.53 84.80 8.34
N LEU A 181 -25.34 85.10 7.79
CA LEU A 181 -24.50 84.12 7.09
C LEU A 181 -23.67 83.29 8.08
N GLU A 182 -23.15 83.89 9.14
CA GLU A 182 -22.42 83.21 10.21
C GLU A 182 -23.33 82.24 10.97
N GLU A 183 -24.51 82.68 11.46
CA GLU A 183 -25.52 81.82 12.09
C GLU A 183 -25.92 80.62 11.20
N LEU A 184 -26.10 80.86 9.90
CA LEU A 184 -26.46 79.81 8.94
C LEU A 184 -25.29 78.84 8.69
N THR A 185 -24.06 79.34 8.71
CA THR A 185 -22.83 78.54 8.54
C THR A 185 -22.61 77.67 9.78
N GLU A 186 -22.63 78.25 10.98
CA GLU A 186 -22.55 77.54 12.26
C GLU A 186 -23.65 76.47 12.37
N TYR A 187 -24.89 76.79 11.97
CA TYR A 187 -25.98 75.80 11.94
C TYR A 187 -25.68 74.60 11.05
N TYR A 188 -25.15 74.82 9.84
CA TYR A 188 -24.79 73.73 8.93
C TYR A 188 -23.52 72.99 9.35
N GLU A 189 -22.53 73.67 9.94
CA GLU A 189 -21.32 73.03 10.48
C GLU A 189 -21.64 72.15 11.69
N ALA A 190 -22.44 72.64 12.65
CA ALA A 190 -22.91 71.85 13.78
C ALA A 190 -23.72 70.62 13.33
N LYS A 191 -24.54 70.77 12.29
CA LYS A 191 -25.35 69.68 11.71
C LYS A 191 -24.53 68.69 10.89
N LEU A 192 -23.44 69.15 10.24
CA LEU A 192 -22.43 68.28 9.62
C LEU A 192 -21.67 67.49 10.68
N LEU A 193 -21.30 68.14 11.79
CA LEU A 193 -20.63 67.49 12.92
C LEU A 193 -21.54 66.40 13.52
N GLU A 194 -22.79 66.72 13.86
CA GLU A 194 -23.81 65.78 14.36
C GLU A 194 -24.00 64.58 13.42
N LYS A 195 -24.04 64.82 12.10
CA LYS A 195 -24.17 63.75 11.09
C LYS A 195 -22.88 62.96 10.86
N THR A 196 -21.73 63.52 11.22
CA THR A 196 -20.43 62.83 11.18
C THR A 196 -20.28 61.92 12.41
N THR A 197 -20.57 62.41 13.62
CA THR A 197 -20.49 61.60 14.84
C THR A 197 -21.47 60.42 14.80
N LEU A 198 -22.70 60.62 14.34
CA LEU A 198 -23.67 59.53 14.13
C LEU A 198 -23.22 58.51 13.08
N LEU A 199 -22.37 58.91 12.13
CA LEU A 199 -21.77 58.01 11.12
C LEU A 199 -20.57 57.23 11.69
N GLU A 200 -19.80 57.84 12.59
CA GLU A 200 -18.70 57.18 13.30
C GLU A 200 -19.24 56.17 14.32
N GLU A 201 -20.23 56.56 15.13
CA GLU A 201 -20.96 55.68 16.04
C GLU A 201 -21.53 54.45 15.30
N ALA A 202 -22.25 54.67 14.20
CA ALA A 202 -22.81 53.59 13.39
C ALA A 202 -21.73 52.71 12.71
N GLN A 203 -20.54 53.24 12.42
CA GLN A 203 -19.41 52.44 11.91
C GLN A 203 -18.75 51.61 13.01
N ASP A 204 -18.58 52.14 14.22
CA ASP A 204 -17.98 51.40 15.33
C ASP A 204 -18.94 50.36 15.93
N ASP A 205 -20.25 50.63 15.98
CA ASP A 205 -21.29 49.62 16.23
C ASP A 205 -21.20 48.47 15.22
N ALA A 206 -21.13 48.78 13.91
CA ALA A 206 -21.01 47.77 12.87
C ALA A 206 -19.69 46.97 12.95
N ARG A 207 -18.58 47.61 13.33
CA ARG A 207 -17.29 46.94 13.59
C ARG A 207 -17.35 46.06 14.83
N GLN A 208 -18.05 46.47 15.89
CA GLN A 208 -18.24 45.67 17.09
C GLN A 208 -19.10 44.44 16.80
N GLN A 209 -20.26 44.62 16.15
CA GLN A 209 -21.12 43.49 15.74
C GLN A 209 -20.38 42.51 14.82
N LEU A 210 -19.51 42.99 13.92
CA LEU A 210 -18.68 42.11 13.09
C LEU A 210 -17.70 41.28 13.94
N ARG A 211 -17.02 41.87 14.92
CA ARG A 211 -16.11 41.16 15.83
C ARG A 211 -16.85 40.14 16.69
N GLU A 212 -18.00 40.52 17.25
CA GLU A 212 -18.86 39.64 18.05
C GLU A 212 -19.36 38.45 17.22
N PHE A 213 -19.70 38.68 15.95
CA PHE A 213 -20.09 37.63 15.01
C PHE A 213 -18.91 36.72 14.63
N GLU A 214 -17.73 37.28 14.36
CA GLU A 214 -16.50 36.49 14.09
C GLU A 214 -16.08 35.64 15.30
N GLU A 215 -16.16 36.17 16.52
CA GLU A 215 -15.86 35.43 17.74
C GLU A 215 -16.91 34.35 18.02
N THR A 216 -18.21 34.66 17.86
CA THR A 216 -19.30 33.66 17.97
C THR A 216 -19.12 32.53 16.97
N LYS A 217 -18.80 32.87 15.70
CA LYS A 217 -18.52 31.87 14.65
C LYS A 217 -17.31 31.00 15.01
N LYS A 218 -16.23 31.59 15.52
CA LYS A 218 -15.04 30.87 15.97
C LYS A 218 -15.33 29.92 17.15
N GLN A 219 -16.18 30.33 18.09
CA GLN A 219 -16.61 29.46 19.20
C GLN A 219 -17.41 28.25 18.69
N ILE A 220 -18.32 28.47 17.73
CA ILE A 220 -19.08 27.39 17.07
C ILE A 220 -18.13 26.44 16.33
N GLU A 221 -17.21 26.95 15.52
CA GLU A 221 -16.22 26.14 14.80
C GLU A 221 -15.34 25.32 15.75
N GLU A 222 -14.92 25.88 16.89
CA GLU A 222 -14.17 25.14 17.91
C GLU A 222 -15.00 24.04 18.61
N ASP A 223 -16.29 24.27 18.88
CA ASP A 223 -17.16 23.26 19.50
C ASP A 223 -17.57 22.16 18.51
N GLU A 224 -17.80 22.48 17.23
CA GLU A 224 -17.99 21.49 16.17
C GLU A 224 -16.74 20.60 16.01
N ASP A 225 -15.52 21.17 16.01
CA ASP A 225 -14.27 20.40 15.95
C ASP A 225 -14.10 19.50 17.19
N ARG A 226 -14.52 19.95 18.38
CA ARG A 226 -14.52 19.13 19.60
C ARG A 226 -15.52 17.98 19.49
N GLU A 227 -16.75 18.22 19.03
CA GLU A 227 -17.74 17.16 18.82
C GLU A 227 -17.26 16.14 17.78
N ILE A 228 -16.68 16.58 16.66
CA ILE A 228 -16.12 15.70 15.63
C ILE A 228 -14.99 14.83 16.21
N GLN A 229 -14.08 15.40 17.00
CA GLN A 229 -13.04 14.64 17.69
C GLN A 229 -13.62 13.64 18.70
N ASP A 230 -14.62 14.03 19.47
CA ASP A 230 -15.21 13.18 20.51
C ASP A 230 -16.04 12.04 19.89
N ILE A 231 -16.74 12.28 18.78
CA ILE A 231 -17.39 11.28 17.92
C ILE A 231 -16.35 10.32 17.33
N LYS A 232 -15.25 10.85 16.77
CA LYS A 232 -14.15 10.04 16.22
C LYS A 232 -13.53 9.13 17.30
N ILE A 233 -13.26 9.65 18.49
CA ILE A 233 -12.73 8.86 19.64
C ILE A 233 -13.73 7.77 20.04
N LYS A 234 -15.03 8.07 20.11
CA LYS A 234 -16.09 7.08 20.41
C LYS A 234 -16.13 5.95 19.36
N TYR A 235 -16.01 6.27 18.08
CA TYR A 235 -15.98 5.26 17.00
C TYR A 235 -14.64 4.50 16.91
N GLU A 236 -13.49 5.14 17.12
CA GLU A 236 -12.19 4.47 17.20
C GLU A 236 -12.08 3.53 18.41
N ARG A 237 -12.76 3.84 19.51
CA ARG A 237 -12.87 2.94 20.66
C ARG A 237 -13.76 1.74 20.34
N ARG A 238 -14.98 1.96 19.81
CA ARG A 238 -15.86 0.88 19.32
C ARG A 238 -15.17 -0.02 18.29
N LEU A 239 -14.42 0.56 17.36
CA LEU A 239 -13.67 -0.20 16.34
C LEU A 239 -12.52 -1.02 16.95
N ARG A 240 -11.91 -0.57 18.06
CA ARG A 240 -10.95 -1.38 18.82
C ARG A 240 -11.63 -2.50 19.60
N GLU A 241 -12.73 -2.19 20.31
CA GLU A 241 -13.55 -3.15 21.05
C GLU A 241 -14.03 -4.28 20.11
N GLU A 242 -14.56 -3.96 18.93
CA GLU A 242 -14.97 -4.92 17.89
C GLU A 242 -13.79 -5.69 17.29
N ARG A 243 -12.64 -5.05 17.05
CA ARG A 243 -11.43 -5.75 16.56
C ARG A 243 -10.91 -6.76 17.59
N GLU A 244 -10.95 -6.43 18.88
CA GLU A 244 -10.55 -7.34 19.94
C GLU A 244 -11.56 -8.48 20.11
N SER A 245 -12.86 -8.18 20.10
CA SER A 245 -13.95 -9.17 20.05
C SER A 245 -13.76 -10.15 18.88
N ASN A 246 -13.51 -9.63 17.68
CA ASN A 246 -13.27 -10.43 16.49
C ASN A 246 -11.98 -11.27 16.58
N LEU A 247 -10.93 -10.78 17.26
CA LEU A 247 -9.70 -11.53 17.53
C LEU A 247 -9.94 -12.66 18.55
N ARG A 248 -10.67 -12.40 19.64
CA ARG A 248 -11.09 -13.40 20.64
C ARG A 248 -11.92 -14.50 19.98
N LEU A 249 -12.97 -14.12 19.24
CA LEU A 249 -13.83 -15.04 18.49
C LEU A 249 -13.06 -15.85 17.42
N LYS A 250 -12.04 -15.27 16.77
CA LYS A 250 -11.13 -16.01 15.88
C LYS A 250 -10.25 -17.00 16.63
N GLY A 251 -9.75 -16.63 17.82
CA GLY A 251 -9.02 -17.52 18.71
C GLY A 251 -9.87 -18.71 19.17
N GLU A 252 -11.07 -18.42 19.67
CA GLU A 252 -12.08 -19.41 20.07
C GLU A 252 -12.50 -20.31 18.90
N THR A 253 -12.75 -19.74 17.71
CA THR A 253 -13.03 -20.50 16.47
C THR A 253 -11.85 -21.37 16.08
N GLY A 254 -10.61 -20.91 16.26
CA GLY A 254 -9.39 -21.69 16.05
C GLY A 254 -9.25 -22.86 17.02
N ILE A 255 -9.59 -22.64 18.30
CA ILE A 255 -9.62 -23.69 19.34
C ILE A 255 -10.74 -24.69 19.06
N MET A 256 -11.95 -24.22 18.72
CA MET A 256 -13.09 -25.05 18.35
C MET A 256 -12.81 -25.86 17.08
N ARG A 257 -12.12 -25.29 16.08
CA ARG A 257 -11.65 -26.04 14.90
C ARG A 257 -10.61 -27.10 15.26
N LYS A 258 -9.68 -26.82 16.19
CA LYS A 258 -8.74 -27.83 16.69
C LYS A 258 -9.47 -28.96 17.43
N LYS A 259 -10.43 -28.64 18.31
CA LYS A 259 -11.28 -29.63 19.00
C LYS A 259 -12.15 -30.44 18.03
N PHE A 260 -12.74 -29.80 17.03
CA PHE A 260 -13.51 -30.47 15.99
C PHE A 260 -12.62 -31.42 15.20
N ASN A 261 -11.42 -30.98 14.80
CA ASN A 261 -10.47 -31.83 14.08
C ASN A 261 -9.91 -32.98 14.93
N SER A 262 -9.79 -32.84 16.27
CA SER A 262 -9.40 -33.97 17.13
C SER A 262 -10.56 -34.94 17.30
N LEU A 263 -11.77 -34.46 17.59
CA LEU A 263 -12.98 -35.30 17.65
C LEU A 263 -13.27 -36.01 16.32
N GLN A 264 -13.03 -35.35 15.19
CA GLN A 264 -13.15 -35.95 13.85
C GLN A 264 -12.14 -37.09 13.66
N LYS A 265 -10.89 -36.92 14.11
CA LYS A 265 -9.89 -38.00 14.12
C LYS A 265 -10.26 -39.13 15.06
N GLU A 266 -10.73 -38.82 16.27
CA GLU A 266 -11.24 -39.81 17.21
C GLU A 266 -12.41 -40.60 16.60
N ILE A 267 -13.32 -39.93 15.87
CA ILE A 267 -14.41 -40.59 15.12
C ILE A 267 -13.86 -41.47 13.98
N GLU A 268 -12.87 -41.01 13.22
CA GLU A 268 -12.22 -41.79 12.14
C GLU A 268 -11.48 -43.03 12.67
N GLU A 269 -10.72 -42.87 13.77
CA GLU A 269 -10.07 -43.95 14.51
C GLU A 269 -11.10 -44.95 15.05
N ARG A 270 -12.18 -44.49 15.67
CA ARG A 270 -13.29 -45.35 16.15
C ARG A 270 -14.05 -46.04 15.02
N CYS A 271 -14.20 -45.40 13.86
CA CYS A 271 -14.76 -46.05 12.68
C CYS A 271 -13.82 -47.15 12.17
N SER A 272 -12.51 -46.93 12.18
CA SER A 272 -11.51 -47.95 11.84
C SER A 272 -11.50 -49.12 12.84
N ASP A 273 -11.58 -48.85 14.15
CA ASP A 273 -11.79 -49.87 15.20
C ASP A 273 -13.04 -50.71 14.89
N ILE A 274 -14.17 -50.05 14.58
CA ILE A 274 -15.45 -50.71 14.28
C ILE A 274 -15.36 -51.55 13.00
N GLU A 275 -14.63 -51.10 11.97
CA GLU A 275 -14.41 -51.88 10.75
C GLU A 275 -13.50 -53.08 10.98
N ALA A 276 -12.41 -52.92 11.74
CA ALA A 276 -11.54 -54.03 12.14
C ALA A 276 -12.31 -55.08 12.95
N MET A 277 -13.13 -54.65 13.91
CA MET A 277 -13.99 -55.52 14.72
C MET A 277 -15.10 -56.19 13.90
N LYS A 278 -15.68 -55.52 12.89
CA LYS A 278 -16.61 -56.14 11.93
C LYS A 278 -15.91 -57.21 11.07
N VAL A 279 -14.69 -56.95 10.62
CA VAL A 279 -13.90 -57.94 9.86
C VAL A 279 -13.56 -59.16 10.73
N GLU A 280 -13.20 -58.96 12.00
CA GLU A 280 -12.96 -60.07 12.93
C GLU A 280 -14.26 -60.84 13.25
N GLN A 281 -15.37 -60.13 13.45
CA GLN A 281 -16.70 -60.74 13.59
C GLN A 281 -17.07 -61.60 12.38
N GLN A 282 -16.77 -61.16 11.15
CA GLN A 282 -16.98 -61.95 9.93
C GLN A 282 -16.09 -63.19 9.87
N LYS A 283 -14.81 -63.10 10.28
CA LYS A 283 -13.93 -64.29 10.39
C LYS A 283 -14.50 -65.28 11.41
N LEU A 284 -14.87 -64.81 12.59
CA LEU A 284 -15.43 -65.64 13.66
C LEU A 284 -16.76 -66.29 13.24
N GLN A 285 -17.64 -65.57 12.54
CA GLN A 285 -18.84 -66.16 11.93
C GLN A 285 -18.50 -67.20 10.84
N GLY A 286 -17.42 -67.01 10.08
CA GLY A 286 -16.90 -68.01 9.15
C GLY A 286 -16.41 -69.28 9.84
N VAL A 287 -15.67 -69.14 10.95
CA VAL A 287 -15.22 -70.26 11.79
C VAL A 287 -16.40 -70.98 12.43
N ILE A 288 -17.38 -70.25 12.97
CA ILE A 288 -18.62 -70.83 13.51
C ILE A 288 -19.33 -71.67 12.44
N LYS A 289 -19.54 -71.13 11.23
CA LYS A 289 -20.19 -71.86 10.13
C LYS A 289 -19.41 -73.10 9.66
N ALA A 290 -18.08 -73.08 9.75
CA ALA A 290 -17.26 -74.27 9.51
C ALA A 290 -17.49 -75.33 10.59
N LEU A 291 -17.40 -74.93 11.87
CA LEU A 291 -17.64 -75.83 13.01
C LEU A 291 -19.08 -76.38 13.05
N GLU A 292 -20.09 -75.57 12.69
CA GLU A 292 -21.49 -76.02 12.52
C GLU A 292 -21.62 -77.09 11.44
N LYS A 293 -20.92 -76.92 10.31
CA LYS A 293 -20.88 -77.90 9.23
C LYS A 293 -20.15 -79.18 9.65
N ASP A 294 -19.06 -79.07 10.40
CA ASP A 294 -18.31 -80.22 10.92
C ASP A 294 -19.11 -80.98 11.98
N ILE A 295 -19.84 -80.28 12.85
CA ILE A 295 -20.81 -80.87 13.79
C ILE A 295 -21.95 -81.59 13.03
N LEU A 296 -22.44 -81.03 11.92
CA LEU A 296 -23.43 -81.70 11.07
C LEU A 296 -22.85 -82.95 10.36
N GLY A 297 -21.57 -82.90 9.97
CA GLY A 297 -20.84 -84.06 9.45
C GLY A 297 -20.71 -85.17 10.49
N LEU A 298 -20.18 -84.84 11.66
CA LEU A 298 -20.02 -85.77 12.79
C LEU A 298 -21.36 -86.34 13.27
N LYS A 299 -22.44 -85.56 13.29
CA LYS A 299 -23.79 -86.06 13.59
C LYS A 299 -24.28 -87.10 12.58
N ARG A 300 -23.97 -86.92 11.29
CA ARG A 300 -24.29 -87.92 10.26
C ARG A 300 -23.42 -89.17 10.42
N GLU A 301 -22.14 -89.00 10.68
CA GLU A 301 -21.20 -90.11 10.93
C GLU A 301 -21.57 -90.92 12.20
N ILE A 302 -22.18 -90.27 13.21
CA ILE A 302 -22.79 -90.93 14.36
C ILE A 302 -24.05 -91.68 13.93
N GLN A 303 -24.97 -91.07 13.17
CA GLN A 303 -26.18 -91.75 12.68
C GLN A 303 -25.85 -92.98 11.81
N GLU A 304 -24.90 -92.86 10.87
CA GLU A 304 -24.41 -93.96 10.04
C GLU A 304 -23.78 -95.10 10.89
N ARG A 305 -23.13 -94.76 12.00
CA ARG A 305 -22.65 -95.73 13.00
C ARG A 305 -23.79 -96.35 13.80
N ASP A 306 -24.78 -95.59 14.23
CA ASP A 306 -25.92 -96.09 15.01
C ASP A 306 -26.80 -97.03 14.17
N GLU A 307 -27.01 -96.72 12.88
CA GLU A 307 -27.64 -97.62 11.90
C GLU A 307 -26.81 -98.91 11.72
N THR A 308 -25.49 -98.79 11.58
CA THR A 308 -24.55 -99.94 11.52
C THR A 308 -24.56 -100.78 12.80
N ILE A 309 -24.69 -100.15 13.97
CA ILE A 309 -24.81 -100.82 15.27
C ILE A 309 -26.14 -101.56 15.33
N GLN A 310 -27.25 -100.91 14.98
CA GLN A 310 -28.58 -101.51 14.99
C GLN A 310 -28.67 -102.75 14.08
N ASP A 311 -28.05 -102.73 12.90
CA ASP A 311 -27.98 -103.90 12.02
C ASP A 311 -27.08 -105.02 12.57
N LYS A 312 -26.01 -104.68 13.29
CA LYS A 312 -25.23 -105.69 14.04
C LYS A 312 -26.00 -106.23 15.24
N GLU A 313 -26.81 -105.42 15.93
CA GLU A 313 -27.67 -105.87 17.03
C GLU A 313 -28.79 -106.80 16.54
N LYS A 314 -29.47 -106.47 15.42
CA LYS A 314 -30.41 -107.40 14.74
C LYS A 314 -29.72 -108.73 14.43
N ARG A 315 -28.52 -108.68 13.85
CA ARG A 315 -27.75 -109.90 13.52
C ARG A 315 -27.28 -110.67 14.76
N ILE A 316 -26.97 -110.00 15.86
CA ILE A 316 -26.69 -110.62 17.16
C ILE A 316 -27.94 -111.25 17.76
N TYR A 317 -29.12 -110.64 17.60
CA TYR A 317 -30.40 -111.19 18.04
C TYR A 317 -30.76 -112.47 17.26
N ASP A 318 -30.63 -112.45 15.92
CA ASP A 318 -30.84 -113.64 15.09
C ASP A 318 -29.84 -114.76 15.41
N LEU A 319 -28.57 -114.41 15.66
CA LEU A 319 -27.56 -115.38 16.12
C LEU A 319 -27.87 -115.90 17.52
N LYS A 320 -28.38 -115.08 18.45
CA LYS A 320 -28.87 -115.54 19.77
C LYS A 320 -30.03 -116.52 19.62
N LYS A 321 -30.99 -116.25 18.73
CA LYS A 321 -32.13 -117.13 18.46
C LYS A 321 -31.67 -118.48 17.88
N LYS A 322 -30.78 -118.46 16.89
CA LYS A 322 -30.12 -119.68 16.39
C LYS A 322 -29.30 -120.39 17.46
N ASN A 323 -28.66 -119.67 18.38
CA ASN A 323 -27.92 -120.29 19.47
C ASN A 323 -28.85 -120.96 20.49
N GLN A 324 -30.04 -120.39 20.77
CA GLN A 324 -31.07 -121.06 21.58
C GLN A 324 -31.66 -122.30 20.88
N GLU A 325 -31.73 -122.31 19.55
CA GLU A 325 -32.08 -123.50 18.77
C GLU A 325 -30.95 -124.55 18.88
N LEU A 326 -29.68 -124.15 18.78
CA LEU A 326 -28.52 -125.02 19.02
C LEU A 326 -28.41 -125.51 20.47
N GLU A 327 -28.85 -124.74 21.47
CA GLU A 327 -28.96 -125.20 22.87
C GLU A 327 -30.02 -126.29 23.03
N LYS A 328 -31.15 -126.22 22.30
CA LYS A 328 -32.15 -127.29 22.26
C LYS A 328 -31.60 -128.56 21.59
N PHE A 329 -30.89 -128.42 20.47
CA PHE A 329 -30.19 -129.55 19.85
C PHE A 329 -29.11 -130.12 20.77
N LYS A 330 -28.34 -129.28 21.46
CA LYS A 330 -27.37 -129.69 22.47
C LYS A 330 -28.04 -130.47 23.59
N PHE A 331 -29.21 -130.06 24.09
CA PHE A 331 -29.91 -130.80 25.16
C PHE A 331 -30.32 -132.22 24.73
N VAL A 332 -30.76 -132.39 23.48
CA VAL A 332 -31.08 -133.70 22.90
C VAL A 332 -29.81 -134.55 22.71
N LEU A 333 -28.72 -133.93 22.24
CA LEU A 333 -27.43 -134.60 22.07
C LEU A 333 -26.78 -134.97 23.42
N ASP A 334 -26.82 -134.10 24.44
CA ASP A 334 -26.32 -134.36 25.79
C ASP A 334 -27.10 -135.51 26.47
N TYR A 335 -28.40 -135.64 26.19
CA TYR A 335 -29.17 -136.82 26.63
C TYR A 335 -28.64 -138.10 25.98
N LYS A 336 -28.43 -138.10 24.66
CA LYS A 336 -27.89 -139.26 23.92
C LYS A 336 -26.44 -139.58 24.29
N ILE A 337 -25.62 -138.56 24.57
CA ILE A 337 -24.25 -138.69 25.07
C ILE A 337 -24.24 -139.28 26.49
N LYS A 338 -25.17 -138.91 27.37
CA LYS A 338 -25.30 -139.55 28.70
C LYS A 338 -25.70 -141.02 28.60
N GLU A 339 -26.61 -141.36 27.70
CA GLU A 339 -27.02 -142.75 27.45
C GLU A 339 -25.84 -143.60 26.92
N LEU A 340 -25.07 -143.08 25.96
CA LEU A 340 -23.90 -143.76 25.41
C LEU A 340 -22.73 -143.83 26.41
N LYS A 341 -22.45 -142.78 27.18
CA LYS A 341 -21.41 -142.79 28.22
C LYS A 341 -21.66 -143.87 29.27
N LYS A 342 -22.92 -144.10 29.66
CA LYS A 342 -23.30 -145.17 30.60
C LYS A 342 -23.07 -146.59 30.07
N GLN A 343 -22.81 -146.76 28.77
CA GLN A 343 -22.38 -148.02 28.15
C GLN A 343 -20.86 -148.10 27.91
N ILE A 344 -20.18 -146.96 27.91
CA ILE A 344 -18.71 -146.83 27.73
C ILE A 344 -17.98 -146.96 29.07
N GLU A 345 -18.53 -146.39 30.14
CA GLU A 345 -17.96 -146.36 31.50
C GLU A 345 -17.46 -147.72 32.05
N PRO A 346 -18.15 -148.88 31.89
CA PRO A 346 -17.57 -150.17 32.26
C PRO A 346 -16.37 -150.57 31.37
N ARG A 347 -16.45 -150.30 30.05
CA ARG A 347 -15.38 -150.63 29.10
C ARG A 347 -14.13 -149.76 29.30
N GLU A 348 -14.28 -148.50 29.71
CA GLU A 348 -13.15 -147.63 30.04
C GLU A 348 -12.44 -148.09 31.33
N ASN A 349 -13.18 -148.61 32.32
CA ASN A 349 -12.58 -149.22 33.50
C ASN A 349 -11.83 -150.52 33.17
N ASP A 350 -12.42 -151.44 32.37
CA ASP A 350 -11.73 -152.66 31.92
C ASP A 350 -10.41 -152.33 31.19
N ILE A 351 -10.43 -151.34 30.30
CA ILE A 351 -9.26 -150.82 29.57
C ILE A 351 -8.23 -150.20 30.53
N LYS A 352 -8.68 -149.54 31.62
CA LYS A 352 -7.76 -148.97 32.64
C LYS A 352 -7.02 -150.08 33.40
N THR A 353 -7.71 -151.12 33.87
CA THR A 353 -7.06 -152.28 34.50
C THR A 353 -6.10 -153.00 33.56
N MET A 354 -6.47 -153.18 32.28
CA MET A 354 -5.55 -153.76 31.30
C MET A 354 -4.32 -152.88 31.04
N LYS A 355 -4.45 -151.55 31.05
CA LYS A 355 -3.30 -150.63 30.95
C LYS A 355 -2.39 -150.69 32.17
N GLU A 356 -2.94 -150.79 33.36
CA GLU A 356 -2.16 -150.89 34.61
C GLU A 356 -1.37 -152.20 34.64
N GLN A 357 -1.97 -153.32 34.22
CA GLN A 357 -1.27 -154.60 34.02
C GLN A 357 -0.19 -154.55 32.92
N ILE A 358 -0.43 -153.81 31.83
CA ILE A 358 0.59 -153.60 30.79
C ILE A 358 1.78 -152.80 31.34
N GLN A 359 1.55 -151.75 32.15
CA GLN A 359 2.66 -150.97 32.72
C GLN A 359 3.48 -151.75 33.74
N GLU A 360 2.89 -152.66 34.52
CA GLU A 360 3.66 -153.57 35.38
C GLU A 360 4.53 -154.53 34.54
N MET A 361 3.97 -155.16 33.49
CA MET A 361 4.75 -156.00 32.57
C MET A 361 5.84 -155.24 31.80
N GLU A 362 5.59 -153.98 31.40
CA GLU A 362 6.59 -153.12 30.76
C GLU A 362 7.74 -152.79 31.73
N GLY A 363 7.44 -152.56 33.02
CA GLY A 363 8.44 -152.37 34.07
C GLY A 363 9.29 -153.61 34.33
N GLU A 364 8.66 -154.80 34.39
CA GLU A 364 9.39 -156.07 34.48
C GLU A 364 10.27 -156.31 33.24
N LEU A 365 9.74 -156.08 32.04
CA LEU A 365 10.48 -156.18 30.78
C LEU A 365 11.70 -155.24 30.77
N GLU A 366 11.56 -153.98 31.19
CA GLU A 366 12.68 -153.04 31.22
C GLU A 366 13.74 -153.46 32.26
N HIS A 367 13.32 -154.05 33.40
CA HIS A 367 14.23 -154.62 34.39
C HIS A 367 15.00 -155.83 33.83
N PHE A 368 14.30 -156.79 33.21
CA PHE A 368 14.94 -157.93 32.55
C PHE A 368 15.86 -157.48 31.41
N HIS A 369 15.50 -156.45 30.62
CA HIS A 369 16.33 -155.97 29.52
C HIS A 369 17.63 -155.32 30.01
N LYS A 370 17.60 -154.63 31.16
CA LYS A 370 18.78 -154.08 31.85
C LYS A 370 19.67 -155.19 32.45
N GLN A 371 19.09 -156.26 33.01
CA GLN A 371 19.86 -157.43 33.42
C GLN A 371 20.51 -158.14 32.22
N ASN A 372 19.76 -158.34 31.12
CA ASN A 372 20.25 -159.06 29.95
C ASN A 372 21.40 -158.31 29.25
N THR A 373 21.30 -156.99 29.11
CA THR A 373 22.40 -156.18 28.54
C THR A 373 23.65 -156.18 29.41
N GLN A 374 23.50 -156.20 30.75
CA GLN A 374 24.64 -156.38 31.65
C GLN A 374 25.28 -157.78 31.54
N LEU A 375 24.47 -158.82 31.33
CA LEU A 375 24.94 -160.18 31.07
C LEU A 375 25.61 -160.32 29.69
N GLU A 376 25.09 -159.67 28.65
CA GLU A 376 25.71 -159.61 27.32
C GLU A 376 27.09 -158.93 27.35
N LEU A 377 27.23 -157.83 28.10
CA LEU A 377 28.53 -157.18 28.32
C LEU A 377 29.52 -158.12 29.03
N ASN A 378 29.09 -158.81 30.09
CA ASN A 378 29.92 -159.80 30.79
C ASN A 378 30.31 -160.97 29.86
N ILE A 379 29.39 -161.45 29.02
CA ILE A 379 29.63 -162.49 28.02
C ILE A 379 30.61 -162.00 26.93
N ALA A 380 30.51 -160.74 26.49
CA ALA A 380 31.44 -160.15 25.53
C ALA A 380 32.86 -160.05 26.11
N GLU A 381 32.99 -159.63 27.36
CA GLU A 381 34.28 -159.53 28.05
C GLU A 381 34.92 -160.92 28.31
N LEU A 382 34.11 -161.91 28.74
CA LEU A 382 34.55 -163.30 28.88
C LEU A 382 34.93 -163.92 27.53
N ARG A 383 34.21 -163.64 26.45
CA ARG A 383 34.56 -164.07 25.08
C ARG A 383 35.86 -163.42 24.58
N LEU A 384 36.15 -162.19 24.98
CA LEU A 384 37.43 -161.53 24.68
C LEU A 384 38.58 -162.18 25.45
N LYS A 385 38.40 -162.46 26.74
CA LYS A 385 39.37 -163.19 27.57
C LYS A 385 39.64 -164.60 27.02
N LEU A 386 38.60 -165.37 26.69
CA LEU A 386 38.71 -166.70 26.07
C LEU A 386 39.49 -166.66 24.75
N ARG A 387 39.16 -165.71 23.86
CA ARG A 387 39.87 -165.52 22.58
C ARG A 387 41.32 -165.09 22.76
N ALA A 388 41.70 -164.48 23.88
CA ALA A 388 43.10 -164.20 24.19
C ALA A 388 43.82 -165.49 24.60
N THR A 389 43.26 -166.23 25.57
CA THR A 389 43.84 -167.50 26.06
C THR A 389 43.92 -168.58 24.98
N ASP A 390 42.93 -168.69 24.08
CA ASP A 390 42.97 -169.63 22.95
C ASP A 390 44.14 -169.33 21.99
N ARG A 391 44.44 -168.05 21.76
CA ARG A 391 45.56 -167.63 20.89
C ARG A 391 46.92 -167.86 21.54
N GLU A 392 47.00 -167.84 22.86
CA GLU A 392 48.20 -168.18 23.62
C GLU A 392 48.40 -169.70 23.67
N MET A 393 47.34 -170.47 23.96
CA MET A 393 47.32 -171.92 23.90
C MET A 393 47.77 -172.44 22.51
N HIS A 394 47.21 -171.90 21.42
CA HIS A 394 47.61 -172.31 20.07
C HIS A 394 49.05 -171.92 19.70
N LYS A 395 49.63 -170.85 20.29
CA LYS A 395 51.05 -170.52 20.12
C LYS A 395 51.95 -171.55 20.81
N GLU A 396 51.63 -171.96 22.03
CA GLU A 396 52.42 -172.99 22.74
C GLU A 396 52.25 -174.38 22.13
N MET A 397 51.03 -174.78 21.74
CA MET A 397 50.82 -176.05 21.01
C MET A 397 51.61 -176.12 19.69
N GLN A 398 51.83 -175.00 19.01
CA GLN A 398 52.62 -174.99 17.78
C GLN A 398 54.12 -175.11 18.08
N LYS A 399 54.65 -174.39 19.08
CA LYS A 399 56.02 -174.57 19.58
C LYS A 399 56.31 -176.01 20.00
N GLU A 400 55.36 -176.66 20.71
CA GLU A 400 55.47 -178.05 21.13
C GLU A 400 55.65 -178.99 19.93
N ARG A 401 54.82 -178.84 18.88
CA ARG A 401 54.90 -179.62 17.64
C ARG A 401 56.21 -179.40 16.88
N ASP A 402 56.66 -178.16 16.80
CA ASP A 402 57.90 -177.82 16.09
C ASP A 402 59.13 -178.37 16.84
N MET A 403 59.09 -178.39 18.18
CA MET A 403 60.10 -179.04 19.02
C MET A 403 60.04 -180.58 18.92
N GLU A 404 58.84 -181.18 18.92
CA GLU A 404 58.64 -182.62 18.65
C GLU A 404 59.24 -183.02 17.29
N ALA A 405 59.03 -182.20 16.25
CA ALA A 405 59.56 -182.45 14.91
C ALA A 405 61.10 -182.37 14.89
N LEU A 406 61.68 -181.43 15.65
CA LEU A 406 63.13 -181.32 15.84
C LEU A 406 63.70 -182.60 16.49
N VAL A 407 63.09 -183.04 17.59
CA VAL A 407 63.50 -184.24 18.35
C VAL A 407 63.30 -185.52 17.52
N LYS A 408 62.20 -185.65 16.77
CA LYS A 408 61.96 -186.80 15.87
C LYS A 408 62.98 -186.89 14.74
N ARG A 409 63.43 -185.76 14.17
CA ARG A 409 64.52 -185.73 13.17
C ARG A 409 65.84 -186.15 13.80
N PHE A 410 66.22 -185.54 14.93
CA PHE A 410 67.45 -185.89 15.65
C PHE A 410 67.50 -187.38 16.04
N LYS A 411 66.38 -187.93 16.54
CA LYS A 411 66.27 -189.35 16.89
C LYS A 411 66.38 -190.28 15.69
N THR A 412 65.88 -189.87 14.52
CA THR A 412 66.01 -190.63 13.27
C THR A 412 67.45 -190.64 12.77
N ASP A 413 68.09 -189.46 12.69
CA ASP A 413 69.50 -189.33 12.28
C ASP A 413 70.41 -190.14 13.22
N LEU A 414 70.18 -190.09 14.54
CA LEU A 414 70.90 -190.88 15.54
C LEU A 414 70.71 -192.39 15.35
N HIS A 415 69.48 -192.85 15.07
CA HIS A 415 69.19 -194.27 14.86
C HIS A 415 69.88 -194.82 13.60
N ASN A 416 69.97 -194.01 12.53
CA ASN A 416 70.71 -194.35 11.31
C ASN A 416 72.21 -194.55 11.60
N CYS A 417 72.80 -193.74 12.49
CA CYS A 417 74.19 -193.96 12.92
C CYS A 417 74.36 -195.25 13.75
N VAL A 418 73.40 -195.63 14.60
CA VAL A 418 73.46 -196.89 15.37
C VAL A 418 73.53 -198.13 14.47
N GLY A 419 72.90 -198.10 13.29
CA GLY A 419 72.99 -199.18 12.29
C GLY A 419 74.42 -199.44 11.77
N LEU A 420 75.34 -198.49 11.91
CA LEU A 420 76.72 -198.57 11.42
C LEU A 420 77.72 -199.12 12.47
N ILE A 421 77.24 -199.65 13.60
CA ILE A 421 78.08 -200.11 14.73
C ILE A 421 79.16 -201.14 14.34
N GLN A 422 78.93 -201.97 13.33
CA GLN A 422 79.92 -202.97 12.87
C GLN A 422 80.92 -202.42 11.83
N GLU A 423 80.81 -201.16 11.41
CA GLU A 423 81.69 -200.52 10.41
C GLU A 423 82.35 -199.22 10.96
N PRO A 424 83.43 -199.33 11.75
CA PRO A 424 83.95 -198.21 12.56
C PRO A 424 84.33 -196.93 11.79
N LYS A 425 84.69 -197.03 10.49
CA LYS A 425 85.03 -195.85 9.68
C LYS A 425 83.80 -195.01 9.33
N LYS A 426 82.67 -195.64 8.98
CA LYS A 426 81.43 -194.94 8.59
C LYS A 426 80.76 -194.27 9.81
N LEU A 427 80.77 -194.95 10.95
CA LEU A 427 80.18 -194.45 12.20
C LEU A 427 80.74 -193.09 12.64
N LYS A 428 82.05 -192.87 12.46
CA LYS A 428 82.73 -191.61 12.85
C LYS A 428 82.19 -190.39 12.09
N GLU A 429 81.87 -190.54 10.81
CA GLU A 429 81.39 -189.42 10.00
C GLU A 429 79.93 -189.09 10.32
N CYS A 430 79.09 -190.11 10.48
CA CYS A 430 77.67 -189.97 10.82
C CYS A 430 77.43 -189.11 12.08
N ILE A 431 78.28 -189.23 13.10
CA ILE A 431 78.16 -188.48 14.37
C ILE A 431 78.57 -187.00 14.21
N ARG A 432 79.54 -186.69 13.34
CA ARG A 432 80.01 -185.31 13.10
C ARG A 432 78.89 -184.45 12.53
N ASP A 433 78.21 -184.95 11.51
CA ASP A 433 77.24 -184.21 10.72
C ASP A 433 75.92 -183.95 11.49
N ILE A 434 75.70 -184.64 12.62
CA ILE A 434 74.58 -184.39 13.56
C ILE A 434 74.84 -183.16 14.43
N TYR A 435 76.09 -182.88 14.82
CA TYR A 435 76.41 -181.80 15.77
C TYR A 435 76.16 -180.40 15.18
N GLU A 436 76.42 -180.23 13.88
CA GLU A 436 76.44 -178.92 13.21
C GLU A 436 75.03 -178.32 12.95
N LYS A 437 73.96 -179.13 13.02
CA LYS A 437 72.61 -178.78 12.55
C LYS A 437 71.71 -177.98 13.53
N TYR A 438 71.97 -177.98 14.84
CA TYR A 438 70.90 -177.81 15.85
C TYR A 438 71.05 -176.65 16.88
N VAL A 439 71.59 -175.46 16.52
CA VAL A 439 72.29 -174.61 17.53
C VAL A 439 71.84 -173.14 17.81
N GLN A 440 71.26 -172.31 16.90
CA GLN A 440 71.33 -170.82 17.08
C GLN A 440 70.10 -169.92 16.72
N LYS A 441 69.95 -168.81 17.50
CA LYS A 441 69.35 -167.46 17.19
C LYS A 441 67.80 -167.34 17.00
N ALA A 442 67.12 -166.16 17.11
CA ALA A 442 67.26 -164.86 17.85
C ALA A 442 66.01 -163.91 17.61
N ASP A 443 65.91 -162.73 18.27
CA ASP A 443 64.71 -161.81 18.39
C ASP A 443 64.68 -160.45 17.58
N ARG A 444 63.49 -159.76 17.47
CA ARG A 444 63.17 -158.27 17.68
C ARG A 444 62.00 -157.61 16.84
N VAL A 445 61.42 -156.44 17.27
CA VAL A 445 60.20 -155.70 16.76
C VAL A 445 60.19 -154.14 17.11
N GLU A 446 59.37 -153.25 16.48
CA GLU A 446 59.24 -151.76 16.76
C GLU A 446 57.83 -151.04 16.52
N ILE A 447 57.69 -149.67 16.49
CA ILE A 447 56.51 -148.79 16.91
C ILE A 447 56.19 -147.53 15.99
N VAL A 448 55.00 -146.81 16.05
CA VAL A 448 54.76 -145.32 15.77
C VAL A 448 53.29 -144.76 16.01
N GLY A 449 53.04 -143.42 16.04
CA GLY A 449 51.71 -142.71 16.18
C GLY A 449 51.65 -141.19 15.75
N VAL A 450 50.53 -140.44 15.97
CA VAL A 450 50.24 -138.98 15.63
C VAL A 450 48.98 -138.47 16.45
N ASP A 451 48.38 -137.24 16.53
CA ASP A 451 48.22 -135.94 15.77
C ASP A 451 47.77 -134.73 16.71
N THR A 452 47.65 -133.46 16.25
CA THR A 452 47.10 -132.30 17.06
C THR A 452 46.41 -131.06 16.40
N ASP A 453 46.61 -130.69 15.13
CA ASP A 453 46.48 -129.26 14.71
C ASP A 453 45.06 -128.68 14.51
N LEU A 454 44.04 -129.51 14.33
CA LEU A 454 42.71 -129.12 13.80
C LEU A 454 41.95 -128.04 14.62
N HIS A 455 42.30 -127.81 15.89
CA HIS A 455 41.51 -126.98 16.80
C HIS A 455 41.71 -125.45 16.66
N GLN A 456 42.81 -124.97 16.09
CA GLN A 456 43.19 -123.54 16.22
C GLN A 456 42.54 -122.60 15.18
N GLU A 457 42.16 -123.09 14.00
CA GLU A 457 41.55 -122.21 12.97
C GLU A 457 40.13 -121.77 13.32
N TYR A 458 39.35 -122.66 13.93
CA TYR A 458 37.91 -122.48 14.19
C TYR A 458 37.62 -121.25 15.07
N THR A 459 38.52 -120.92 16.00
CA THR A 459 38.37 -119.77 16.91
C THR A 459 38.50 -118.43 16.18
N ARG A 460 39.40 -118.33 15.19
CA ARG A 460 39.74 -117.05 14.53
C ARG A 460 38.62 -116.51 13.65
N GLN A 461 37.88 -117.39 12.97
CA GLN A 461 36.82 -116.96 12.04
C GLN A 461 35.64 -116.31 12.77
N ARG A 462 35.31 -116.77 13.98
CA ARG A 462 34.17 -116.28 14.77
C ARG A 462 34.31 -114.81 15.17
N GLU A 463 35.48 -114.40 15.68
CA GLU A 463 35.65 -113.02 16.17
C GLU A 463 35.51 -111.96 15.07
N HIS A 464 35.85 -112.29 13.81
CA HIS A 464 35.78 -111.33 12.71
C HIS A 464 34.33 -110.92 12.40
N LEU A 465 33.40 -111.88 12.46
CA LEU A 465 31.97 -111.66 12.24
C LEU A 465 31.34 -110.83 13.36
N GLU A 466 31.67 -111.13 14.62
CA GLU A 466 31.18 -110.38 15.80
C GLU A 466 31.58 -108.89 15.73
N ARG A 467 32.82 -108.59 15.31
CA ARG A 467 33.32 -107.21 15.13
C ARG A 467 32.57 -106.46 14.02
N ASN A 468 32.38 -107.07 12.85
CA ASN A 468 31.71 -106.43 11.71
C ASN A 468 30.25 -106.06 12.02
N LEU A 469 29.52 -106.94 12.72
CA LEU A 469 28.12 -106.73 13.10
C LEU A 469 27.97 -105.53 14.07
N ALA A 470 28.91 -105.37 15.00
CA ALA A 470 28.94 -104.22 15.91
C ALA A 470 29.13 -102.88 15.18
N THR A 471 30.03 -102.82 14.19
CA THR A 471 30.22 -101.60 13.36
C THR A 471 28.99 -101.25 12.53
N LEU A 472 28.28 -102.24 11.98
CA LEU A 472 27.04 -102.01 11.22
C LEU A 472 25.92 -101.41 12.08
N LYS A 473 25.66 -101.98 13.27
CA LYS A 473 24.71 -101.37 14.23
C LYS A 473 25.06 -99.92 14.57
N LYS A 474 26.35 -99.62 14.75
CA LYS A 474 26.81 -98.27 15.13
C LYS A 474 26.71 -97.24 13.99
N LYS A 475 26.72 -97.66 12.71
CA LYS A 475 26.43 -96.79 11.56
C LYS A 475 24.93 -96.45 11.46
N VAL A 476 24.06 -97.45 11.51
CA VAL A 476 22.60 -97.27 11.34
C VAL A 476 22.00 -96.29 12.35
N VAL A 477 22.43 -96.36 13.63
CA VAL A 477 21.99 -95.38 14.64
C VAL A 477 22.43 -93.96 14.29
N LYS A 478 23.69 -93.80 13.86
CA LYS A 478 24.27 -92.48 13.56
C LYS A 478 23.68 -91.86 12.29
N GLU A 479 23.36 -92.65 11.27
CA GLU A 479 22.62 -92.19 10.09
C GLU A 479 21.19 -91.77 10.45
N GLY A 480 20.53 -92.50 11.36
CA GLY A 480 19.23 -92.09 11.91
C GLY A 480 19.27 -90.78 12.70
N GLU A 481 20.34 -90.52 13.46
CA GLU A 481 20.58 -89.24 14.15
C GLU A 481 20.84 -88.09 13.16
N ILE A 482 21.68 -88.31 12.14
CA ILE A 482 21.98 -87.33 11.09
C ILE A 482 20.72 -86.96 10.32
N HIS A 483 19.94 -87.93 9.84
CA HIS A 483 18.66 -87.66 9.16
C HIS A 483 17.67 -86.89 10.05
N ARG A 484 17.66 -87.13 11.37
CA ARG A 484 16.81 -86.39 12.31
C ARG A 484 17.27 -84.94 12.48
N ALA A 485 18.58 -84.70 12.53
CA ALA A 485 19.16 -83.37 12.60
C ALA A 485 18.96 -82.58 11.29
N ASP A 486 19.15 -83.23 10.14
CA ASP A 486 18.87 -82.66 8.82
C ASP A 486 17.39 -82.30 8.64
N TYR A 487 16.46 -83.18 9.07
CA TYR A 487 15.03 -82.90 9.02
C TYR A 487 14.66 -81.68 9.88
N VAL A 488 15.23 -81.54 11.08
CA VAL A 488 15.02 -80.37 11.95
C VAL A 488 15.62 -79.10 11.33
N ARG A 489 16.82 -79.16 10.73
CA ARG A 489 17.42 -78.01 10.04
C ARG A 489 16.57 -77.58 8.85
N ILE A 490 16.19 -78.51 7.98
CA ILE A 490 15.32 -78.24 6.82
C ILE A 490 13.97 -77.66 7.28
N MET A 491 13.41 -78.13 8.40
CA MET A 491 12.18 -77.55 8.97
C MET A 491 12.40 -76.11 9.46
N GLN A 492 13.52 -75.79 10.11
CA GLN A 492 13.86 -74.43 10.57
C GLN A 492 14.14 -73.48 9.40
N GLU A 493 14.83 -73.95 8.35
CA GLU A 493 15.05 -73.22 7.10
C GLU A 493 13.71 -72.93 6.42
N ASN A 494 12.81 -73.91 6.29
CA ASN A 494 11.46 -73.71 5.75
C ASN A 494 10.63 -72.72 6.58
N VAL A 495 10.68 -72.77 7.92
CA VAL A 495 10.00 -71.79 8.79
C VAL A 495 10.56 -70.38 8.59
N SER A 496 11.86 -70.24 8.32
CA SER A 496 12.51 -68.96 8.06
C SER A 496 12.15 -68.41 6.68
N LEU A 497 12.19 -69.23 5.64
CA LEU A 497 11.73 -68.90 4.30
C LEU A 497 10.23 -68.54 4.28
N ILE A 498 9.40 -69.20 5.10
CA ILE A 498 7.98 -68.84 5.27
C ILE A 498 7.82 -67.46 5.94
N LYS A 499 8.72 -67.03 6.83
CA LYS A 499 8.73 -65.66 7.36
C LYS A 499 9.11 -64.66 6.27
N GLU A 500 10.22 -64.87 5.56
CA GLU A 500 10.66 -64.00 4.46
C GLU A 500 9.60 -63.86 3.36
N ILE A 501 8.97 -64.97 2.95
CA ILE A 501 7.84 -64.96 1.99
C ILE A 501 6.67 -64.12 2.52
N ASN A 502 6.41 -64.11 3.83
CA ASN A 502 5.34 -63.29 4.42
C ASN A 502 5.76 -61.82 4.61
N GLU A 503 7.02 -61.53 4.94
CA GLU A 503 7.60 -60.18 4.90
C GLU A 503 7.46 -59.57 3.50
N LEU A 504 8.00 -60.26 2.48
CA LEU A 504 7.93 -59.86 1.07
C LEU A 504 6.46 -59.73 0.58
N ARG A 505 5.53 -60.55 1.07
CA ARG A 505 4.09 -60.38 0.79
C ARG A 505 3.49 -59.11 1.41
N ARG A 506 4.00 -58.61 2.54
CA ARG A 506 3.59 -57.30 3.08
C ARG A 506 4.17 -56.16 2.24
N GLU A 507 5.45 -56.22 1.88
CA GLU A 507 6.11 -55.20 1.04
C GLU A 507 5.49 -55.11 -0.36
N LEU A 508 5.19 -56.26 -0.97
CA LEU A 508 4.50 -56.37 -2.26
C LEU A 508 3.04 -55.87 -2.17
N LYS A 509 2.39 -55.94 -1.00
CA LYS A 509 1.10 -55.29 -0.76
C LYS A 509 1.24 -53.77 -0.64
N VAL A 510 2.23 -53.26 0.09
CA VAL A 510 2.50 -51.81 0.26
C VAL A 510 2.84 -51.14 -1.07
N THR A 511 3.73 -51.73 -1.85
CA THR A 511 4.10 -51.24 -3.19
C THR A 511 2.93 -51.32 -4.17
N ARG A 512 2.08 -52.36 -4.12
CA ARG A 512 0.84 -52.41 -4.91
C ARG A 512 -0.16 -51.31 -4.54
N THR A 513 -0.30 -50.95 -3.26
CA THR A 513 -1.13 -49.80 -2.87
C THR A 513 -0.55 -48.48 -3.39
N GLN A 514 0.77 -48.26 -3.27
CA GLN A 514 1.43 -47.07 -3.83
C GLN A 514 1.23 -46.96 -5.36
N VAL A 515 1.33 -48.07 -6.10
CA VAL A 515 1.06 -48.10 -7.55
C VAL A 515 -0.40 -47.83 -7.88
N HIS A 516 -1.34 -48.38 -7.10
CA HIS A 516 -2.77 -48.09 -7.25
C HIS A 516 -3.09 -46.61 -7.03
N ASP A 517 -2.50 -45.99 -6.01
CA ASP A 517 -2.75 -44.61 -5.66
C ASP A 517 -2.16 -43.66 -6.72
N LEU A 518 -0.96 -43.96 -7.23
CA LEU A 518 -0.40 -43.28 -8.42
C LEU A 518 -1.29 -43.45 -9.66
N GLN A 519 -1.81 -44.65 -9.93
CA GLN A 519 -2.78 -44.87 -11.03
C GLN A 519 -4.07 -44.06 -10.83
N SER A 520 -4.55 -43.90 -9.59
CA SER A 520 -5.73 -43.08 -9.29
C SER A 520 -5.50 -41.60 -9.66
N THR A 521 -4.32 -41.05 -9.35
CA THR A 521 -3.95 -39.67 -9.73
C THR A 521 -3.85 -39.48 -11.24
N LEU A 522 -3.28 -40.47 -11.97
CA LEU A 522 -3.22 -40.44 -13.44
C LEU A 522 -4.59 -40.60 -14.10
N SER A 523 -5.53 -41.31 -13.48
CA SER A 523 -6.89 -41.48 -14.01
C SER A 523 -7.73 -40.19 -13.96
N LEU A 524 -7.44 -39.29 -13.02
CA LEU A 524 -8.07 -37.96 -12.95
C LEU A 524 -7.65 -37.05 -14.13
N LEU A 525 -6.43 -37.21 -14.66
CA LEU A 525 -5.90 -36.44 -15.78
C LEU A 525 -6.48 -36.83 -17.16
N ARG A 526 -7.20 -37.96 -17.29
CA ARG A 526 -7.54 -38.55 -18.60
C ARG A 526 -9.03 -38.54 -18.99
N LYS A 527 -9.77 -37.49 -18.59
CA LYS A 527 -11.19 -37.27 -18.99
C LYS A 527 -11.35 -36.47 -20.29
N HIS A 528 -11.07 -37.06 -21.47
CA HIS A 528 -11.58 -36.52 -22.74
C HIS A 528 -11.89 -37.60 -23.82
N LYS A 529 -13.03 -37.38 -24.50
CA LYS A 529 -13.64 -38.11 -25.63
C LYS A 529 -14.18 -39.55 -25.43
N LYS A 530 -15.23 -39.80 -26.22
CA LYS A 530 -16.18 -40.94 -26.37
C LYS A 530 -16.97 -40.64 -27.69
N PRO A 531 -17.82 -41.52 -28.25
CA PRO A 531 -17.77 -42.99 -28.35
C PRO A 531 -18.17 -43.51 -29.78
N GLY A 532 -18.22 -44.84 -29.97
CA GLY A 532 -18.86 -45.52 -31.13
C GLY A 532 -17.90 -46.05 -32.21
N ALA A 533 -18.12 -47.21 -32.86
CA ALA A 533 -19.19 -48.22 -32.74
C ALA A 533 -18.68 -49.67 -33.03
N GLN A 534 -19.57 -50.67 -32.92
CA GLN A 534 -19.36 -52.13 -33.10
C GLN A 534 -19.54 -52.58 -34.58
N PRO A 535 -19.36 -53.87 -35.02
CA PRO A 535 -19.15 -55.17 -34.31
C PRO A 535 -17.82 -55.89 -34.73
N THR A 536 -17.46 -57.15 -34.42
CA THR A 536 -18.13 -58.43 -34.07
C THR A 536 -17.39 -59.26 -32.99
N GLY A 537 -18.03 -60.31 -32.45
CA GLY A 537 -17.47 -61.25 -31.44
C GLY A 537 -16.85 -62.55 -32.04
N PRO A 538 -16.60 -63.64 -31.26
CA PRO A 538 -17.27 -63.99 -29.99
C PRO A 538 -16.37 -64.26 -28.75
N SER A 539 -17.05 -64.46 -27.62
CA SER A 539 -16.60 -64.92 -26.29
C SER A 539 -16.33 -66.47 -26.26
N PRO A 540 -15.94 -67.14 -25.14
CA PRO A 540 -15.89 -66.68 -23.73
C PRO A 540 -14.66 -67.11 -22.88
N ASP A 541 -14.73 -66.71 -21.59
CA ASP A 541 -13.89 -67.11 -20.44
C ASP A 541 -12.36 -66.86 -20.52
N ARG A 542 -11.62 -66.79 -19.41
CA ARG A 542 -11.73 -66.16 -18.07
C ARG A 542 -10.45 -66.58 -17.34
N GLN A 543 -9.92 -65.71 -16.47
CA GLN A 543 -8.96 -66.05 -15.40
C GLN A 543 -7.51 -66.39 -15.90
N GLN A 544 -6.51 -65.56 -15.55
CA GLN A 544 -5.70 -65.57 -14.30
C GLN A 544 -4.70 -66.76 -14.28
N SER A 545 -3.38 -66.58 -14.06
CA SER A 545 -2.62 -65.43 -13.56
C SER A 545 -1.20 -65.36 -14.14
N PRO A 546 -0.52 -64.20 -14.13
CA PRO A 546 0.94 -64.13 -14.33
C PRO A 546 1.66 -64.63 -13.07
N GLY A 547 2.52 -65.64 -13.22
CA GLY A 547 3.53 -65.98 -12.22
C GLY A 547 4.81 -65.20 -12.52
N ILE A 548 5.20 -64.28 -11.64
CA ILE A 548 6.51 -63.63 -11.70
C ILE A 548 7.56 -64.58 -11.12
N LEU A 549 8.64 -64.82 -11.87
CA LEU A 549 9.79 -65.59 -11.43
C LEU A 549 10.61 -64.75 -10.41
N ARG A 550 11.02 -65.34 -9.28
CA ARG A 550 12.35 -65.96 -9.09
C ARG A 550 13.50 -64.93 -9.09
N LEU A 551 13.91 -64.53 -7.88
CA LEU A 551 15.09 -63.75 -7.51
C LEU A 551 16.21 -63.76 -8.57
N ASN A 552 16.36 -62.66 -9.31
CA ASN A 552 17.39 -62.38 -10.32
C ASN A 552 17.85 -63.58 -11.19
N LEU A 553 16.91 -64.46 -11.52
CA LEU A 553 17.12 -65.57 -12.44
C LEU A 553 16.46 -65.31 -13.79
N GLU A 554 15.58 -64.32 -13.93
CA GLU A 554 15.02 -63.96 -15.25
C GLU A 554 16.11 -63.45 -16.19
N GLU A 555 16.92 -62.43 -15.89
CA GLU A 555 17.95 -61.98 -16.85
C GLU A 555 18.97 -63.08 -17.25
N GLU A 556 19.41 -63.91 -16.30
CA GLU A 556 20.40 -64.94 -16.60
C GLU A 556 19.78 -66.16 -17.29
N THR A 557 18.54 -66.54 -16.94
CA THR A 557 17.80 -67.55 -17.72
C THR A 557 17.26 -67.00 -19.03
N GLU A 558 17.02 -65.71 -19.20
CA GLU A 558 16.71 -65.10 -20.50
C GLU A 558 17.95 -65.06 -21.39
N ARG A 559 19.14 -64.72 -20.87
CA ARG A 559 20.39 -64.89 -21.64
C ARG A 559 20.66 -66.35 -21.99
N ILE A 560 20.39 -67.30 -21.09
CA ILE A 560 20.51 -68.73 -21.38
C ILE A 560 19.42 -69.21 -22.34
N ILE A 561 18.18 -68.69 -22.27
CA ILE A 561 17.07 -69.01 -23.17
C ILE A 561 17.23 -68.31 -24.52
N GLU A 562 17.92 -67.17 -24.59
CA GLU A 562 18.23 -66.46 -25.83
C GLU A 562 19.43 -67.08 -26.52
N MET A 563 20.49 -67.45 -25.79
CA MET A 563 21.51 -68.36 -26.29
C MET A 563 20.89 -69.69 -26.72
N GLN A 564 20.04 -70.33 -25.91
CA GLN A 564 19.34 -71.57 -26.31
C GLN A 564 18.32 -71.37 -27.43
N ARG A 565 17.76 -70.16 -27.65
CA ARG A 565 16.92 -69.87 -28.82
C ARG A 565 17.77 -69.65 -30.07
N LEU A 566 18.96 -69.08 -29.94
CA LEU A 566 19.94 -69.01 -31.02
C LEU A 566 20.51 -70.39 -31.34
N GLU A 567 20.80 -71.22 -30.33
CA GLU A 567 21.23 -72.61 -30.43
C GLU A 567 20.11 -73.48 -31.03
N ILE A 568 18.87 -73.39 -30.54
CA ILE A 568 17.70 -74.09 -31.10
C ILE A 568 17.35 -73.57 -32.49
N LYS A 569 17.64 -72.30 -32.82
CA LYS A 569 17.52 -71.81 -34.19
C LYS A 569 18.62 -72.38 -35.08
N HIS A 570 19.88 -72.40 -34.63
CA HIS A 570 21.01 -73.00 -35.35
C HIS A 570 20.81 -74.52 -35.55
N LEU A 571 20.33 -75.22 -34.53
CA LEU A 571 19.95 -76.62 -34.57
C LEU A 571 18.67 -76.86 -35.38
N ARG A 572 17.72 -75.93 -35.46
CA ARG A 572 16.58 -76.01 -36.39
C ARG A 572 16.99 -75.73 -37.83
N ASP A 573 17.94 -74.82 -38.07
CA ASP A 573 18.49 -74.56 -39.39
C ASP A 573 19.36 -75.76 -39.85
N GLN A 574 20.08 -76.42 -38.93
CA GLN A 574 20.72 -77.73 -39.17
C GLN A 574 19.69 -78.84 -39.40
N MET A 575 18.67 -78.99 -38.55
CA MET A 575 17.61 -80.00 -38.70
C MET A 575 16.83 -79.80 -39.99
N GLN A 576 16.51 -78.58 -40.40
CA GLN A 576 15.84 -78.29 -41.66
C GLN A 576 16.78 -78.45 -42.88
N GLY A 577 18.10 -78.42 -42.65
CA GLY A 577 19.11 -78.94 -43.58
C GLY A 577 19.13 -80.47 -43.66
N GLN A 578 18.89 -81.18 -42.56
CA GLN A 578 18.89 -82.65 -42.48
C GLN A 578 17.54 -83.30 -42.86
N GLU A 579 16.40 -82.67 -42.62
CA GLU A 579 15.07 -83.12 -43.10
C GLU A 579 15.02 -83.10 -44.63
N LYS A 580 15.72 -82.15 -45.27
CA LYS A 580 15.94 -82.15 -46.73
C LYS A 580 16.80 -83.31 -47.23
N ALA A 581 17.45 -84.07 -46.35
CA ALA A 581 18.28 -85.23 -46.67
C ALA A 581 17.65 -86.59 -46.27
N LEU A 582 16.47 -86.61 -45.64
CA LEU A 582 15.83 -87.83 -45.12
C LEU A 582 14.48 -88.17 -45.77
N THR A 583 14.22 -87.64 -46.97
CA THR A 583 13.01 -87.89 -47.78
C THR A 583 13.01 -89.26 -48.51
N LEU A 584 13.34 -90.35 -47.80
CA LEU A 584 13.42 -91.71 -48.36
C LEU A 584 12.74 -92.80 -47.50
N ARG A 585 11.43 -93.03 -47.74
CA ARG A 585 10.66 -94.32 -47.83
C ARG A 585 10.84 -95.47 -46.78
N PRO A 586 9.90 -96.44 -46.67
CA PRO A 586 8.49 -96.51 -47.11
C PRO A 586 7.50 -96.98 -45.99
N LEU A 587 6.26 -97.37 -46.34
CA LEU A 587 5.12 -97.64 -45.42
C LEU A 587 4.81 -99.14 -45.18
N SER A 588 4.17 -99.44 -44.03
CA SER A 588 3.19 -100.55 -43.79
C SER A 588 2.62 -100.48 -42.35
N SER A 589 1.59 -101.21 -41.88
CA SER A 589 0.36 -101.83 -42.44
C SER A 589 -0.44 -102.49 -41.26
N GLY A 590 -1.78 -102.62 -41.22
CA GLY A 590 -2.83 -102.02 -42.07
C GLY A 590 -4.25 -102.63 -41.90
N LYS A 591 -5.22 -101.81 -41.44
CA LYS A 591 -6.71 -101.95 -41.54
C LYS A 591 -7.52 -102.85 -40.59
N LEU A 592 -8.80 -102.44 -40.46
CA LEU A 592 -9.96 -103.02 -39.74
C LEU A 592 -10.91 -103.83 -40.67
N PRO A 593 -11.80 -104.68 -40.11
CA PRO A 593 -13.19 -104.88 -40.55
C PRO A 593 -14.23 -104.49 -39.47
N MET A 594 -15.56 -104.70 -39.71
CA MET A 594 -16.67 -103.97 -39.05
C MET A 594 -18.04 -104.73 -39.04
N LEU A 595 -18.99 -104.31 -38.17
CA LEU A 595 -20.49 -104.50 -38.20
C LEU A 595 -21.04 -105.94 -37.85
N GLU A 596 -22.33 -106.24 -37.53
CA GLU A 596 -23.62 -105.48 -37.53
C GLU A 596 -24.81 -106.10 -36.70
N MET A 597 -25.94 -105.35 -36.61
CA MET A 597 -27.39 -105.72 -36.38
C MET A 597 -27.86 -106.37 -35.04
N ASP A 598 -29.02 -106.05 -34.43
CA ASP A 598 -30.40 -105.80 -34.93
C ASP A 598 -31.12 -104.63 -34.17
N ARG A 599 -32.00 -103.80 -34.78
CA ARG A 599 -33.50 -103.86 -34.98
C ARG A 599 -34.32 -103.92 -33.66
N ILE A 600 -35.49 -103.29 -33.48
CA ILE A 600 -36.66 -102.85 -34.30
C ILE A 600 -37.17 -101.49 -33.69
N SER A 601 -37.40 -100.37 -34.40
CA SER A 601 -38.64 -99.89 -35.11
C SER A 601 -39.92 -99.82 -34.23
N ASP A 602 -40.92 -98.93 -34.34
CA ASP A 602 -41.38 -97.90 -35.32
C ASP A 602 -42.18 -96.79 -34.56
N ILE A 603 -42.03 -95.47 -34.78
CA ILE A 603 -42.50 -94.53 -35.86
C ILE A 603 -43.82 -93.76 -35.54
N GLN A 604 -43.99 -92.57 -36.17
CA GLN A 604 -45.16 -91.67 -36.23
C GLN A 604 -45.43 -90.80 -34.97
N SER A 605 -45.23 -89.46 -35.02
CA SER A 605 -45.95 -88.37 -35.71
C SER A 605 -46.94 -87.67 -34.76
N HIS A 606 -47.09 -86.35 -34.75
CA HIS A 606 -47.04 -85.45 -35.91
C HIS A 606 -46.36 -84.09 -35.65
#